data_AF-A0A947WMZ9-F1
#
_entry.id   AF-A0A947WMZ9-F1
#
_cell.length_a   1.000
_cell.length_b   1.000
_cell.length_c   1.000
_cell.angle_alpha   90.00
_cell.angle_beta   90.00
_cell.angle_gamma   90.00
#
_symmetry.space_group_name_H-M   'P 1'
#
loop_
_entity.id
_entity.type
_entity.pdbx_description
1 polymer ?
#
loop_
_entity_poly.entity_id
_entity_poly.type
_entity_poly.pdbx_seq_one_letter_code
_entity_poly.pdbx_strand_id
1 'polypeptide(L)'
;MKIFDIFLNFSILLSIKGSKRFLSYYAIGLIISLITLSSAKAKEVNFHDYKYFDLKYQGDSLSSPTVVDLNDDGIVDLIIIGTLQGNIYAWDIKGNLYQGYPLTIADEIRGKVYCIDINNDLKKELVVATLSGYIITLNISGEKLWIGQGGGEIIKGITIDDVDEDGIMEILVPLASKRSGCLAIDGVSHKEKWFFPSSLQSNLPQVGDVDGDGQKEIICSGIDNLYCLNNQGQLLWKKYIGSNLNETLESCQPALSDVDGDGKLEVIMVANNKLIILDGKGKEILQISYGSSRLNKSINPPLVIDLNKDGKNEVVWADCSNNFYAFSMDKKIIPGFPIYTLSIIGDHFHTTPVVLDLIGDNDLEVILTSMDGYVYLMKYDRIGKSLKMLDSVRLPHLDNFKKSPLNVNPLIYDLDGDNDHELLVNYQEGVAIWSFPKKRAAKIFIEERKSTFEKRR
;
A
#
# COMPACT_ATOMS: atom_id res chain seq x y z
N MET A 1 -27.18 6.84 24.48
CA MET A 1 -27.96 6.24 25.59
C MET A 1 -28.83 7.25 26.36
N LYS A 2 -28.37 8.46 26.72
CA LYS A 2 -29.15 9.39 27.57
C LYS A 2 -30.39 10.08 26.95
N ILE A 3 -30.56 10.09 25.63
CA ILE A 3 -31.74 10.72 24.98
C ILE A 3 -32.92 9.74 24.90
N PHE A 4 -32.66 8.44 24.68
CA PHE A 4 -33.71 7.43 24.50
C PHE A 4 -34.53 7.21 25.80
N ASP A 5 -33.89 7.28 26.97
CA ASP A 5 -34.55 7.11 28.27
C ASP A 5 -35.45 8.29 28.68
N ILE A 6 -35.19 9.49 28.14
CA ILE A 6 -36.06 10.67 28.32
C ILE A 6 -37.35 10.51 27.51
N PHE A 7 -37.28 9.90 26.32
CA PHE A 7 -38.43 9.67 25.44
C PHE A 7 -39.34 8.54 25.94
N LEU A 8 -38.77 7.47 26.51
CA LEU A 8 -39.57 6.34 27.02
C LEU A 8 -40.40 6.74 28.26
N ASN A 9 -39.83 7.54 29.17
CA ASN A 9 -40.53 7.98 30.38
C ASN A 9 -41.67 8.97 30.11
N PHE A 10 -41.58 9.79 29.06
CA PHE A 10 -42.68 10.68 28.64
C PHE A 10 -43.84 9.91 27.98
N SER A 11 -43.56 8.76 27.38
CA SER A 11 -44.55 7.92 26.67
C SER A 11 -45.57 7.29 27.63
N ILE A 12 -45.13 6.93 28.84
CA ILE A 12 -45.99 6.28 29.85
C ILE A 12 -46.94 7.30 30.51
N LEU A 13 -46.53 8.57 30.65
CA LEU A 13 -47.38 9.60 31.26
C LEU A 13 -48.51 10.11 30.36
N LEU A 14 -48.40 9.98 29.04
CA LEU A 14 -49.34 10.57 28.07
C LEU A 14 -50.42 9.61 27.57
N SER A 15 -50.25 8.29 27.74
CA SER A 15 -51.28 7.27 27.46
C SER A 15 -52.56 7.47 28.29
N ILE A 16 -52.47 8.20 29.41
CA ILE A 16 -53.57 8.39 30.37
C ILE A 16 -54.56 9.49 29.96
N LYS A 17 -54.25 10.36 28.98
CA LYS A 17 -55.16 11.43 28.53
C LYS A 17 -55.48 11.31 27.04
N GLY A 18 -56.55 10.58 26.72
CA GLY A 18 -57.03 10.23 25.38
C GLY A 18 -57.30 11.42 24.44
N SER A 19 -56.25 11.99 23.87
CA SER A 19 -56.32 13.08 22.91
C SER A 19 -55.73 12.67 21.56
N LYS A 20 -56.60 12.32 20.60
CA LYS A 20 -56.21 11.98 19.21
C LYS A 20 -55.41 13.09 18.51
N ARG A 21 -55.52 14.35 18.96
CA ARG A 21 -54.76 15.49 18.41
C ARG A 21 -53.29 15.51 18.83
N PHE A 22 -52.91 14.87 19.95
CA PHE A 22 -51.51 14.83 20.38
C PHE A 22 -50.69 13.76 19.65
N LEU A 23 -51.31 12.64 19.26
CA LEU A 23 -50.68 11.61 18.43
C LEU A 23 -50.24 12.15 17.05
N SER A 24 -51.00 13.07 16.45
CA SER A 24 -50.61 13.69 15.17
C SER A 24 -49.38 14.59 15.29
N TYR A 25 -49.24 15.36 16.38
CA TYR A 25 -48.03 16.16 16.60
C TYR A 25 -46.80 15.30 16.89
N TYR A 26 -46.97 14.18 17.58
CA TYR A 26 -45.89 13.23 17.83
C TYR A 26 -45.45 12.53 16.54
N ALA A 27 -46.40 12.09 15.70
CA ALA A 27 -46.10 11.50 14.40
C ALA A 27 -45.40 12.50 13.46
N ILE A 28 -45.86 13.75 13.43
CA ILE A 28 -45.22 14.83 12.66
C ILE A 28 -43.81 15.12 13.21
N GLY A 29 -43.65 15.17 14.53
CA GLY A 29 -42.34 15.34 15.17
C GLY A 29 -41.37 14.22 14.82
N LEU A 30 -41.85 12.96 14.86
CA LEU A 30 -41.07 11.76 14.52
C LEU A 30 -40.69 11.75 13.04
N ILE A 31 -41.62 12.13 12.16
CA ILE A 31 -41.39 12.29 10.72
C ILE A 31 -40.40 13.43 10.46
N ILE A 32 -40.51 14.59 11.13
CA ILE A 32 -39.56 15.69 10.96
C ILE A 32 -38.18 15.28 11.49
N SER A 33 -38.09 14.58 12.62
CA SER A 33 -36.81 14.05 13.12
C SER A 33 -36.23 12.97 12.20
N LEU A 34 -37.05 12.10 11.62
CA LEU A 34 -36.61 11.13 10.61
C LEU A 34 -36.17 11.82 9.32
N ILE A 35 -36.87 12.87 8.89
CA ILE A 35 -36.51 13.69 7.73
C ILE A 35 -35.22 14.45 8.01
N THR A 36 -35.04 15.04 9.19
CA THR A 36 -33.80 15.75 9.56
C THR A 36 -32.62 14.82 9.82
N LEU A 37 -32.84 13.60 10.34
CA LEU A 37 -31.82 12.55 10.36
C LEU A 37 -31.50 12.04 8.95
N SER A 38 -32.48 11.97 8.04
CA SER A 38 -32.26 11.58 6.64
C SER A 38 -31.64 12.69 5.78
N SER A 39 -31.78 13.96 6.21
CA SER A 39 -31.26 15.14 5.49
C SER A 39 -29.96 15.69 6.07
N ALA A 40 -29.54 15.21 7.24
CA ALA A 40 -28.15 15.30 7.67
C ALA A 40 -27.33 14.38 6.75
N LYS A 41 -27.06 14.83 5.52
CA LYS A 41 -26.05 14.22 4.67
C LYS A 41 -24.78 14.09 5.51
N ALA A 42 -24.33 12.86 5.73
CA ALA A 42 -22.98 12.63 6.23
C ALA A 42 -22.05 13.43 5.31
N LYS A 43 -21.32 14.38 5.88
CA LYS A 43 -20.45 15.26 5.09
C LYS A 43 -19.31 14.38 4.56
N GLU A 44 -19.34 14.14 3.25
CA GLU A 44 -18.38 13.31 2.51
C GLU A 44 -16.92 13.74 2.76
N VAL A 45 -16.02 12.77 2.74
CA VAL A 45 -14.58 12.97 2.88
C VAL A 45 -14.02 13.57 1.58
N ASN A 46 -13.11 14.54 1.69
CA ASN A 46 -12.43 15.19 0.57
C ASN A 46 -11.05 15.67 1.04
N PHE A 47 -10.06 15.73 0.15
CA PHE A 47 -8.68 16.11 0.50
C PHE A 47 -8.57 17.54 1.04
N HIS A 48 -9.41 18.45 0.53
CA HIS A 48 -9.31 19.89 0.78
C HIS A 48 -9.76 20.32 2.19
N ASP A 49 -10.55 19.48 2.86
CA ASP A 49 -10.97 19.69 4.26
C ASP A 49 -9.91 19.25 5.28
N TYR A 50 -8.88 18.52 4.86
CA TYR A 50 -7.88 17.91 5.74
C TYR A 50 -6.49 18.53 5.58
N LYS A 51 -5.68 18.37 6.62
CA LYS A 51 -4.35 18.98 6.67
C LYS A 51 -3.43 18.29 5.66
N TYR A 52 -2.85 19.11 4.79
CA TYR A 52 -1.89 18.71 3.77
C TYR A 52 -0.52 19.36 4.05
N PHE A 53 0.54 18.56 4.04
CA PHE A 53 1.91 19.08 4.00
C PHE A 53 2.82 18.17 3.19
N ASP A 54 3.97 18.72 2.79
CA ASP A 54 4.94 18.03 1.94
C ASP A 54 6.29 17.90 2.63
N LEU A 55 6.88 16.71 2.54
CA LEU A 55 8.31 16.49 2.72
C LEU A 55 8.99 16.70 1.38
N LYS A 56 9.97 17.61 1.29
CA LYS A 56 10.62 17.97 0.01
C LYS A 56 12.00 17.34 -0.10
N TYR A 57 12.28 16.73 -1.23
CA TYR A 57 13.60 16.19 -1.58
C TYR A 57 13.98 16.56 -3.02
N GLN A 58 15.26 16.44 -3.37
CA GLN A 58 15.70 16.63 -4.76
C GLN A 58 15.87 15.29 -5.45
N GLY A 59 15.36 15.21 -6.68
CA GLY A 59 15.47 14.03 -7.53
C GLY A 59 14.18 13.24 -7.67
N ASP A 60 14.31 12.03 -8.22
CA ASP A 60 13.19 11.12 -8.47
C ASP A 60 13.32 9.89 -7.55
N SER A 61 12.20 9.37 -7.06
CA SER A 61 12.15 8.13 -6.30
C SER A 61 11.19 7.15 -6.95
N LEU A 62 11.55 5.86 -6.94
CA LEU A 62 10.73 4.77 -7.50
C LEU A 62 10.16 3.83 -6.43
N SER A 63 10.31 4.17 -5.15
CA SER A 63 9.82 3.38 -4.02
C SER A 63 8.88 4.18 -3.11
N SER A 64 7.94 3.48 -2.47
CA SER A 64 7.13 4.06 -1.40
C SER A 64 8.01 4.41 -0.20
N PRO A 65 7.67 5.45 0.59
CA PRO A 65 8.44 5.83 1.76
C PRO A 65 8.46 4.72 2.80
N THR A 66 9.54 4.66 3.58
CA THR A 66 9.63 3.81 4.76
C THR A 66 9.29 4.64 5.99
N VAL A 67 8.29 4.18 6.74
CA VAL A 67 7.88 4.78 8.01
C VAL A 67 8.52 3.95 9.13
N VAL A 68 9.16 4.62 10.09
CA VAL A 68 10.04 3.98 11.07
C VAL A 68 9.76 4.54 12.47
N ASP A 69 9.37 3.65 13.36
CA ASP A 69 9.56 3.82 14.80
C ASP A 69 10.97 3.33 15.13
N LEU A 70 11.86 4.21 15.58
CA LEU A 70 13.26 3.85 15.86
C LEU A 70 13.41 3.17 17.22
N ASN A 71 12.53 3.46 18.17
CA ASN A 71 12.70 3.10 19.57
C ASN A 71 11.70 2.03 20.06
N ASP A 72 10.79 1.59 19.17
CA ASP A 72 9.74 0.59 19.39
C ASP A 72 8.71 0.99 20.46
N ASP A 73 8.41 2.29 20.59
CA ASP A 73 7.38 2.83 21.51
C ASP A 73 5.97 2.89 20.91
N GLY A 74 5.83 2.55 19.62
CA GLY A 74 4.58 2.57 18.86
C GLY A 74 4.30 3.90 18.17
N ILE A 75 5.21 4.88 18.25
CA ILE A 75 5.11 6.17 17.57
C ILE A 75 6.18 6.26 16.49
N VAL A 76 5.81 6.79 15.33
CA VAL A 76 6.76 6.99 14.24
C VAL A 76 7.75 8.08 14.60
N ASP A 77 9.04 7.76 14.42
CA ASP A 77 10.12 8.74 14.53
C ASP A 77 10.46 9.34 13.17
N LEU A 78 10.56 8.51 12.13
CA LEU A 78 11.10 8.91 10.83
C LEU A 78 10.26 8.46 9.62
N ILE A 79 10.30 9.28 8.58
CA ILE A 79 9.89 8.94 7.22
C ILE A 79 11.13 9.00 6.32
N ILE A 80 11.44 7.92 5.59
CA ILE A 80 12.67 7.73 4.83
C ILE A 80 12.36 7.47 3.34
N ILE A 81 13.11 8.12 2.45
CA ILE A 81 13.03 7.96 0.99
C ILE A 81 14.44 7.83 0.40
N GLY A 82 14.62 6.91 -0.54
CA GLY A 82 15.79 6.84 -1.42
C GLY A 82 15.48 7.40 -2.81
N THR A 83 16.48 8.01 -3.46
CA THR A 83 16.33 8.59 -4.81
C THR A 83 17.23 7.93 -5.84
N LEU A 84 16.85 8.07 -7.12
CA LEU A 84 17.63 7.64 -8.28
C LEU A 84 18.99 8.35 -8.37
N GLN A 85 19.16 9.50 -7.73
CA GLN A 85 20.43 10.22 -7.66
C GLN A 85 21.34 9.68 -6.55
N GLY A 86 20.91 8.63 -5.82
CA GLY A 86 21.67 8.04 -4.74
C GLY A 86 21.55 8.79 -3.42
N ASN A 87 20.53 9.63 -3.24
CA ASN A 87 20.33 10.32 -1.98
C ASN A 87 19.32 9.58 -1.10
N ILE A 88 19.58 9.51 0.20
CA ILE A 88 18.64 9.06 1.21
C ILE A 88 18.24 10.28 2.02
N TYR A 89 16.93 10.54 2.09
CA TYR A 89 16.36 11.57 2.92
C TYR A 89 15.60 10.93 4.08
N ALA A 90 15.67 11.55 5.26
CA ALA A 90 14.89 11.18 6.42
C ALA A 90 14.34 12.44 7.06
N TRP A 91 13.06 12.44 7.44
CA TRP A 91 12.42 13.53 8.18
C TRP A 91 11.80 13.02 9.46
N ASP A 92 11.76 13.87 10.48
CA ASP A 92 10.87 13.67 11.61
C ASP A 92 9.39 13.82 11.18
N ILE A 93 8.46 13.36 12.01
CA ILE A 93 7.02 13.49 11.76
C ILE A 93 6.51 14.93 11.67
N LYS A 94 7.32 15.93 12.08
CA LYS A 94 7.01 17.36 11.96
C LYS A 94 7.49 17.94 10.62
N GLY A 95 8.13 17.12 9.78
CA GLY A 95 8.67 17.49 8.48
C GLY A 95 10.01 18.21 8.51
N ASN A 96 10.74 18.15 9.62
CA ASN A 96 12.12 18.63 9.66
C ASN A 96 13.06 17.53 9.19
N LEU A 97 14.04 17.89 8.37
CA LEU A 97 15.07 16.97 7.92
C LEU A 97 15.87 16.47 9.13
N TYR A 98 16.05 15.16 9.22
CA TYR A 98 16.79 14.55 10.32
C TYR A 98 18.27 14.96 10.26
N GLN A 99 18.90 15.11 11.42
CA GLN A 99 20.27 15.60 11.50
C GLN A 99 21.23 14.67 10.73
N GLY A 100 22.04 15.25 9.85
CA GLY A 100 22.98 14.51 9.00
C GLY A 100 22.43 14.11 7.62
N TYR A 101 21.14 14.34 7.35
CA TYR A 101 20.52 14.05 6.05
C TYR A 101 20.52 15.27 5.12
N PRO A 102 20.46 15.08 3.79
CA PRO A 102 20.46 13.78 3.10
C PRO A 102 21.82 13.08 3.16
N LEU A 103 21.78 11.75 3.23
CA LEU A 103 22.95 10.91 2.97
C LEU A 103 23.09 10.71 1.46
N THR A 104 24.32 10.63 0.95
CA THR A 104 24.58 10.35 -0.46
C THR A 104 25.38 9.07 -0.61
N ILE A 105 24.83 8.13 -1.38
CA ILE A 105 25.53 6.97 -1.91
C ILE A 105 25.84 7.20 -3.40
N ALA A 106 26.90 6.60 -3.90
CA ALA A 106 27.43 6.88 -5.25
C ALA A 106 26.75 6.07 -6.37
N ASP A 107 25.47 5.68 -6.20
CA ASP A 107 24.73 4.86 -7.17
C ASP A 107 23.22 5.00 -7.01
N GLU A 108 22.44 4.61 -8.02
CA GLU A 108 20.98 4.78 -8.03
C GLU A 108 20.28 3.88 -6.99
N ILE A 109 19.39 4.47 -6.18
CA ILE A 109 18.49 3.72 -5.30
C ILE A 109 17.14 3.59 -6.00
N ARG A 110 16.84 2.39 -6.51
CA ARG A 110 15.55 2.11 -7.18
C ARG A 110 14.52 1.45 -6.26
N GLY A 111 14.98 0.77 -5.22
CA GLY A 111 14.13 0.05 -4.27
C GLY A 111 13.80 0.84 -3.02
N LYS A 112 13.04 0.19 -2.13
CA LYS A 112 12.78 0.69 -0.77
C LYS A 112 14.09 0.77 0.02
N VAL A 113 14.26 1.84 0.80
CA VAL A 113 15.30 1.93 1.83
C VAL A 113 14.74 1.32 3.10
N TYR A 114 15.23 0.15 3.51
CA TYR A 114 14.77 -0.49 4.74
C TYR A 114 15.42 0.16 5.95
N CYS A 115 14.68 0.25 7.06
CA CYS A 115 15.24 0.62 8.36
C CYS A 115 14.82 -0.45 9.38
N ILE A 116 15.75 -1.31 9.74
CA ILE A 116 15.49 -2.52 10.54
C ILE A 116 16.73 -2.89 11.33
N ASP A 117 16.56 -3.54 12.49
CA ASP A 117 17.65 -4.20 13.18
C ASP A 117 18.08 -5.43 12.37
N ILE A 118 19.11 -5.26 11.53
CA ILE A 118 19.59 -6.32 10.63
C ILE A 118 20.65 -7.19 11.31
N ASN A 119 21.27 -6.67 12.38
CA ASN A 119 22.40 -7.31 13.05
C ASN A 119 22.07 -7.87 14.45
N ASN A 120 20.81 -7.76 14.87
CA ASN A 120 20.26 -8.17 16.16
C ASN A 120 20.90 -7.47 17.37
N ASP A 121 21.24 -6.18 17.24
CA ASP A 121 21.79 -5.36 18.33
C ASP A 121 20.77 -4.41 19.00
N LEU A 122 19.49 -4.53 18.63
CA LEU A 122 18.35 -3.70 19.04
C LEU A 122 18.42 -2.24 18.54
N LYS A 123 19.27 -1.94 17.56
CA LYS A 123 19.27 -0.66 16.86
C LYS A 123 18.94 -0.90 15.40
N LYS A 124 18.20 0.03 14.80
CA LYS A 124 17.81 -0.07 13.40
C LYS A 124 18.91 0.50 12.49
N GLU A 125 19.30 -0.28 11.50
CA GLU A 125 20.17 0.10 10.40
C GLU A 125 19.39 0.43 9.14
N LEU A 126 19.96 1.27 8.28
CA LEU A 126 19.51 1.40 6.91
C LEU A 126 20.10 0.28 6.05
N VAL A 127 19.24 -0.41 5.30
CA VAL A 127 19.67 -1.39 4.28
C VAL A 127 19.22 -0.91 2.91
N VAL A 128 20.19 -0.73 2.01
CA VAL A 128 19.99 -0.12 0.69
C VAL A 128 20.60 -0.99 -0.38
N ALA A 129 19.85 -1.22 -1.46
CA ALA A 129 20.35 -1.85 -2.67
C ALA A 129 20.46 -0.85 -3.81
N THR A 130 21.53 -0.96 -4.60
CA THR A 130 21.84 -0.05 -5.70
C THR A 130 21.71 -0.75 -7.05
N LEU A 131 21.48 0.03 -8.12
CA LEU A 131 21.34 -0.51 -9.48
C LEU A 131 22.55 -1.37 -9.90
N SER A 132 23.77 -0.94 -9.58
CA SER A 132 25.00 -1.67 -9.93
C SER A 132 25.19 -2.96 -9.13
N GLY A 133 24.25 -3.30 -8.24
CA GLY A 133 24.25 -4.55 -7.50
C GLY A 133 24.94 -4.47 -6.15
N TYR A 134 25.15 -3.29 -5.58
CA TYR A 134 25.67 -3.19 -4.22
C TYR A 134 24.54 -3.23 -3.20
N ILE A 135 24.81 -3.88 -2.09
CA ILE A 135 23.99 -3.81 -0.87
C ILE A 135 24.84 -3.11 0.18
N ILE A 136 24.28 -2.09 0.80
CA ILE A 136 24.96 -1.23 1.75
C ILE A 136 24.14 -1.23 3.04
N THR A 137 24.78 -1.52 4.16
CA THR A 137 24.21 -1.29 5.49
C THR A 137 24.86 -0.06 6.12
N LEU A 138 24.03 0.82 6.66
CA LEU A 138 24.45 2.06 7.32
C LEU A 138 23.79 2.11 8.70
N ASN A 139 24.45 2.68 9.70
CA ASN A 139 23.71 3.10 10.89
C ASN A 139 22.81 4.31 10.56
N ILE A 140 21.91 4.68 11.48
CA ILE A 140 20.97 5.80 11.24
C ILE A 140 21.66 7.15 11.02
N SER A 141 22.91 7.31 11.49
CA SER A 141 23.72 8.52 11.26
C SER A 141 24.42 8.53 9.89
N GLY A 142 24.30 7.45 9.11
CA GLY A 142 24.90 7.31 7.79
C GLY A 142 26.32 6.75 7.76
N GLU A 143 26.83 6.27 8.90
CA GLU A 143 28.10 5.54 8.92
C GLU A 143 27.92 4.17 8.26
N LYS A 144 28.79 3.85 7.31
CA LYS A 144 28.77 2.57 6.60
C LYS A 144 29.27 1.46 7.50
N LEU A 145 28.39 0.50 7.78
CA LEU A 145 28.70 -0.69 8.54
C LEU A 145 29.22 -1.80 7.61
N TRP A 146 28.57 -1.98 6.47
CA TRP A 146 28.99 -2.96 5.47
C TRP A 146 28.63 -2.56 4.03
N ILE A 147 29.38 -3.11 3.08
CA ILE A 147 29.06 -3.08 1.65
C ILE A 147 29.45 -4.41 1.02
N GLY A 148 28.54 -4.98 0.24
CA GLY A 148 28.82 -6.18 -0.56
C GLY A 148 28.19 -6.11 -1.94
N GLN A 149 28.66 -7.00 -2.81
CA GLN A 149 28.15 -7.14 -4.16
C GLN A 149 27.14 -8.27 -4.21
N GLY A 150 25.89 -7.97 -4.56
CA GLY A 150 24.81 -8.92 -4.78
C GLY A 150 25.00 -9.83 -6.00
N GLY A 151 26.04 -9.62 -6.81
CA GLY A 151 26.42 -10.54 -7.89
C GLY A 151 25.73 -10.30 -9.24
N GLY A 152 24.97 -9.22 -9.38
CA GLY A 152 24.27 -8.80 -10.60
C GLY A 152 23.54 -7.46 -10.41
N GLU A 153 22.90 -6.95 -11.45
CA GLU A 153 22.12 -5.70 -11.37
C GLU A 153 20.86 -5.90 -10.52
N ILE A 154 20.52 -4.91 -9.68
CA ILE A 154 19.31 -4.92 -8.83
C ILE A 154 18.36 -3.82 -9.33
N ILE A 155 17.29 -4.21 -10.03
CA ILE A 155 16.44 -3.26 -10.78
C ILE A 155 15.27 -2.70 -9.94
N LYS A 156 14.64 -3.51 -9.08
CA LYS A 156 13.46 -3.12 -8.28
C LYS A 156 13.74 -2.95 -6.78
N GLY A 157 14.84 -3.51 -6.27
CA GLY A 157 15.17 -3.50 -4.85
C GLY A 157 15.44 -4.89 -4.29
N ILE A 158 15.26 -5.04 -2.98
CA ILE A 158 15.47 -6.27 -2.20
C ILE A 158 14.24 -6.53 -1.32
N THR A 159 14.09 -7.76 -0.86
CA THR A 159 13.16 -8.16 0.22
C THR A 159 13.99 -8.55 1.44
N ILE A 160 13.54 -8.21 2.65
CA ILE A 160 14.20 -8.58 3.91
C ILE A 160 13.19 -9.31 4.78
N ASP A 161 13.50 -10.54 5.17
CA ASP A 161 12.68 -11.40 6.04
C ASP A 161 13.58 -12.43 6.73
N ASP A 162 13.18 -12.94 7.91
CA ASP A 162 13.77 -14.12 8.53
C ASP A 162 13.20 -15.35 7.83
N VAL A 163 13.90 -15.83 6.81
CA VAL A 163 13.37 -16.80 5.83
C VAL A 163 13.48 -18.22 6.36
N ASP A 164 14.55 -18.54 7.08
CA ASP A 164 14.74 -19.86 7.69
C ASP A 164 14.47 -19.93 9.19
N GLU A 165 13.89 -18.86 9.75
CA GLU A 165 13.37 -18.79 11.12
C GLU A 165 14.46 -19.01 12.17
N ASP A 166 15.69 -18.60 11.86
CA ASP A 166 16.84 -18.68 12.76
C ASP A 166 16.99 -17.42 13.64
N GLY A 167 16.11 -16.43 13.44
CA GLY A 167 16.11 -15.14 14.12
C GLY A 167 17.05 -14.11 13.51
N ILE A 168 17.75 -14.43 12.41
CA ILE A 168 18.55 -13.51 11.62
C ILE A 168 17.79 -13.20 10.34
N MET A 169 17.75 -11.92 9.97
CA MET A 169 17.10 -11.51 8.73
C MET A 169 17.95 -11.89 7.52
N GLU A 170 17.34 -12.49 6.50
CA GLU A 170 17.93 -12.64 5.17
C GLU A 170 17.61 -11.45 4.28
N ILE A 171 18.57 -11.09 3.43
CA ILE A 171 18.39 -10.18 2.32
C ILE A 171 18.19 -11.01 1.05
N LEU A 172 16.97 -11.02 0.53
CA LEU A 172 16.62 -11.63 -0.75
C LEU A 172 16.82 -10.65 -1.90
N VAL A 173 17.70 -11.02 -2.82
CA VAL A 173 18.20 -10.17 -3.89
C VAL A 173 17.75 -10.73 -5.25
N PRO A 174 16.75 -10.11 -5.91
CA PRO A 174 16.40 -10.45 -7.29
C PRO A 174 17.45 -9.87 -8.23
N LEU A 175 18.23 -10.74 -8.86
CA LEU A 175 19.32 -10.37 -9.75
C LEU A 175 18.90 -10.47 -11.22
N ALA A 176 19.27 -9.46 -12.00
CA ALA A 176 19.05 -9.44 -13.44
C ALA A 176 20.35 -9.68 -14.24
N SER A 177 20.21 -9.78 -15.56
CA SER A 177 21.32 -9.83 -16.51
C SER A 177 22.13 -11.15 -16.42
N LYS A 178 23.45 -11.09 -16.24
CA LYS A 178 24.35 -12.27 -16.40
C LYS A 178 24.19 -13.32 -15.28
N ARG A 179 23.76 -12.93 -14.08
CA ARG A 179 23.48 -13.82 -12.94
C ARG A 179 22.00 -13.72 -12.58
N SER A 180 21.12 -14.11 -13.50
CA SER A 180 19.67 -14.03 -13.27
C SER A 180 19.18 -15.08 -12.28
N GLY A 181 18.50 -14.65 -11.22
CA GLY A 181 18.01 -15.53 -10.16
C GLY A 181 17.78 -14.81 -8.84
N CYS A 182 17.38 -15.55 -7.81
CA CYS A 182 17.22 -15.03 -6.46
C CYS A 182 18.41 -15.46 -5.60
N LEU A 183 19.07 -14.50 -4.95
CA LEU A 183 20.16 -14.74 -4.01
C LEU A 183 19.67 -14.43 -2.59
N ALA A 184 19.94 -15.31 -1.63
CA ALA A 184 19.78 -15.01 -0.21
C ALA A 184 21.13 -14.74 0.45
N ILE A 185 21.20 -13.65 1.20
CA ILE A 185 22.36 -13.25 1.99
C ILE A 185 21.95 -13.16 3.45
N ASP A 186 22.73 -13.76 4.33
CA ASP A 186 22.59 -13.63 5.78
C ASP A 186 22.85 -12.17 6.22
N GLY A 187 21.92 -11.55 6.94
CA GLY A 187 21.99 -10.14 7.33
C GLY A 187 23.10 -9.78 8.31
N VAL A 188 23.62 -10.75 9.07
CA VAL A 188 24.68 -10.55 10.08
C VAL A 188 26.04 -10.94 9.50
N SER A 189 26.14 -12.16 8.98
CA SER A 189 27.40 -12.73 8.48
C SER A 189 27.74 -12.23 7.07
N HIS A 190 26.75 -11.67 6.36
CA HIS A 190 26.85 -11.16 4.99
C HIS A 190 27.27 -12.21 3.97
N LYS A 191 27.11 -13.50 4.30
CA LYS A 191 27.44 -14.61 3.41
C LYS A 191 26.23 -15.00 2.58
N GLU A 192 26.49 -15.41 1.34
CA GLU A 192 25.51 -16.08 0.50
C GLU A 192 25.07 -17.38 1.19
N LYS A 193 23.77 -17.48 1.52
CA LYS A 193 23.15 -18.72 2.03
C LYS A 193 22.86 -19.67 0.86
N TRP A 194 22.26 -19.15 -0.20
CA TRP A 194 21.94 -19.90 -1.41
C TRP A 194 21.65 -18.98 -2.60
N PHE A 195 21.72 -19.54 -3.81
CA PHE A 195 21.31 -18.88 -5.05
C PHE A 195 20.44 -19.81 -5.90
N PHE A 196 19.25 -19.34 -6.26
CA PHE A 196 18.34 -20.02 -7.15
C PHE A 196 18.39 -19.40 -8.56
N PRO A 197 18.95 -20.09 -9.58
CA PRO A 197 19.00 -19.58 -10.94
C PRO A 197 17.62 -19.64 -11.61
N SER A 198 17.19 -18.55 -12.22
CA SER A 198 15.97 -18.53 -13.03
C SER A 198 16.02 -17.46 -14.11
N SER A 199 15.18 -17.63 -15.15
CA SER A 199 14.93 -16.57 -16.12
C SER A 199 14.09 -15.49 -15.43
N LEU A 200 14.72 -14.56 -14.71
CA LEU A 200 13.96 -13.61 -13.89
C LEU A 200 13.23 -12.53 -14.69
N GLN A 201 12.02 -12.22 -14.24
CA GLN A 201 11.40 -10.92 -14.37
C GLN A 201 11.66 -10.17 -13.04
N SER A 202 11.78 -8.84 -13.10
CA SER A 202 12.37 -8.03 -12.03
C SER A 202 11.54 -7.85 -10.76
N ASN A 203 10.50 -8.66 -10.49
CA ASN A 203 9.66 -8.49 -9.29
C ASN A 203 10.40 -8.87 -8.00
N LEU A 204 9.99 -8.25 -6.89
CA LEU A 204 10.52 -8.57 -5.56
C LEU A 204 10.05 -9.96 -5.10
N PRO A 205 10.92 -10.81 -4.53
CA PRO A 205 10.51 -12.05 -3.90
C PRO A 205 9.46 -11.80 -2.82
N GLN A 206 8.45 -12.66 -2.72
CA GLN A 206 7.50 -12.69 -1.61
C GLN A 206 7.83 -13.84 -0.67
N VAL A 207 7.62 -13.64 0.62
CA VAL A 207 7.95 -14.63 1.66
C VAL A 207 6.71 -14.87 2.52
N GLY A 208 6.42 -16.13 2.82
CA GLY A 208 5.32 -16.52 3.71
C GLY A 208 5.09 -18.03 3.70
N ASP A 209 4.48 -18.55 4.76
CA ASP A 209 4.03 -19.95 4.85
C ASP A 209 2.81 -20.13 3.93
N VAL A 210 3.04 -20.63 2.71
CA VAL A 210 1.96 -20.76 1.71
C VAL A 210 1.30 -22.12 1.77
N ASP A 211 2.01 -23.16 2.22
CA ASP A 211 1.45 -24.51 2.28
C ASP A 211 0.86 -24.89 3.65
N GLY A 212 1.09 -24.06 4.67
CA GLY A 212 0.58 -24.17 6.03
C GLY A 212 1.33 -25.18 6.87
N ASP A 213 2.62 -25.42 6.60
CA ASP A 213 3.47 -26.33 7.38
C ASP A 213 4.22 -25.66 8.54
N GLY A 214 4.11 -24.33 8.65
CA GLY A 214 4.75 -23.52 9.68
C GLY A 214 6.16 -23.05 9.32
N GLN A 215 6.64 -23.31 8.09
CA GLN A 215 7.86 -22.72 7.54
C GLN A 215 7.51 -21.76 6.41
N LYS A 216 8.35 -20.74 6.21
CA LYS A 216 8.16 -19.81 5.11
C LYS A 216 8.70 -20.35 3.77
N GLU A 217 7.92 -20.15 2.72
CA GLU A 217 8.35 -20.29 1.32
C GLU A 217 8.72 -18.94 0.71
N ILE A 218 9.44 -19.00 -0.42
CA ILE A 218 9.79 -17.84 -1.24
C ILE A 218 9.16 -17.97 -2.63
N ILE A 219 8.28 -17.02 -2.97
CA ILE A 219 7.71 -16.90 -4.32
C ILE A 219 8.55 -15.94 -5.16
N CYS A 220 9.12 -16.46 -6.25
CA CYS A 220 9.92 -15.71 -7.23
C CYS A 220 9.24 -15.68 -8.60
N SER A 221 9.14 -14.50 -9.23
CA SER A 221 8.61 -14.36 -10.59
C SER A 221 9.72 -14.39 -11.64
N GLY A 222 9.69 -15.38 -12.51
CA GLY A 222 10.43 -15.40 -13.76
C GLY A 222 9.67 -14.75 -14.92
N ILE A 223 10.29 -14.73 -16.10
CA ILE A 223 9.68 -14.30 -17.36
C ILE A 223 8.41 -15.13 -17.59
N ASP A 224 8.53 -16.44 -17.84
CA ASP A 224 7.35 -17.28 -18.15
C ASP A 224 6.78 -18.06 -16.96
N ASN A 225 7.44 -17.98 -15.81
CA ASN A 225 7.18 -18.94 -14.73
C ASN A 225 7.18 -18.28 -13.38
N LEU A 226 6.28 -18.73 -12.52
CA LEU A 226 6.34 -18.52 -11.09
C LEU A 226 7.05 -19.71 -10.44
N TYR A 227 7.92 -19.43 -9.48
CA TYR A 227 8.67 -20.42 -8.72
C TYR A 227 8.32 -20.29 -7.25
N CYS A 228 8.14 -21.41 -6.57
CA CYS A 228 8.10 -21.49 -5.13
C CYS A 228 9.32 -22.26 -4.64
N LEU A 229 10.06 -21.65 -3.72
CA LEU A 229 11.24 -22.22 -3.10
C LEU A 229 10.95 -22.43 -1.61
N ASN A 230 11.55 -23.45 -1.00
CA ASN A 230 11.59 -23.53 0.46
C ASN A 230 12.58 -22.51 1.04
N ASN A 231 12.58 -22.36 2.36
CA ASN A 231 13.52 -21.53 3.13
C ASN A 231 15.02 -21.78 2.85
N GLN A 232 15.42 -22.93 2.29
CA GLN A 232 16.79 -23.19 1.82
C GLN A 232 17.03 -22.93 0.32
N GLY A 233 16.11 -22.28 -0.38
CA GLY A 233 16.24 -21.92 -1.79
C GLY A 233 16.05 -23.09 -2.77
N GLN A 234 15.52 -24.22 -2.30
CA GLN A 234 15.24 -25.39 -3.14
C GLN A 234 13.86 -25.28 -3.77
N LEU A 235 13.75 -25.60 -5.06
CA LEU A 235 12.49 -25.55 -5.81
C LEU A 235 11.47 -26.57 -5.28
N LEU A 236 10.33 -26.08 -4.81
CA LEU A 236 9.17 -26.90 -4.44
C LEU A 236 8.25 -27.12 -5.65
N TRP A 237 7.86 -26.04 -6.32
CA TRP A 237 7.04 -26.11 -7.53
C TRP A 237 7.30 -24.95 -8.47
N LYS A 238 6.87 -25.16 -9.73
CA LYS A 238 6.97 -24.19 -10.82
C LYS A 238 5.65 -24.15 -11.59
N LYS A 239 5.09 -22.95 -11.78
CA LYS A 239 3.88 -22.74 -12.58
C LYS A 239 4.23 -21.93 -13.82
N TYR A 240 3.91 -22.46 -14.99
CA TYR A 240 3.97 -21.67 -16.22
C TYR A 240 2.81 -20.66 -16.24
N ILE A 241 3.16 -19.39 -16.38
CA ILE A 241 2.26 -18.22 -16.42
C ILE A 241 2.34 -17.50 -17.78
N GLY A 242 3.17 -18.05 -18.68
CA GLY A 242 3.59 -17.51 -19.98
C GLY A 242 2.53 -17.37 -21.07
N SER A 243 2.82 -16.47 -22.03
CA SER A 243 2.02 -16.20 -23.23
C SER A 243 2.50 -17.06 -24.42
N ASN A 244 1.60 -17.41 -25.32
CA ASN A 244 1.91 -18.18 -26.55
C ASN A 244 2.63 -17.35 -27.64
N LEU A 245 3.21 -16.19 -27.33
CA LEU A 245 3.75 -15.26 -28.34
C LEU A 245 5.07 -14.63 -27.86
N ASN A 246 5.91 -14.21 -28.81
CA ASN A 246 7.22 -13.57 -28.63
C ASN A 246 7.17 -12.19 -27.93
N GLU A 247 6.34 -12.01 -26.92
CA GLU A 247 6.17 -10.78 -26.15
C GLU A 247 6.74 -11.02 -24.75
N THR A 248 7.51 -10.06 -24.24
CA THR A 248 8.00 -10.06 -22.86
C THR A 248 6.81 -10.22 -21.92
N LEU A 249 6.86 -11.22 -21.05
CA LEU A 249 5.84 -11.36 -20.02
C LEU A 249 5.83 -10.16 -19.11
N GLU A 250 4.64 -9.62 -18.94
CA GLU A 250 4.34 -8.45 -18.12
C GLU A 250 3.44 -8.92 -16.98
N SER A 251 4.02 -9.67 -16.03
CA SER A 251 3.32 -10.07 -14.80
C SER A 251 3.48 -9.02 -13.71
N CYS A 252 2.43 -8.83 -12.90
CA CYS A 252 2.54 -8.04 -11.69
C CYS A 252 3.32 -8.79 -10.60
N GLN A 253 3.79 -8.06 -9.60
CA GLN A 253 4.28 -8.69 -8.37
C GLN A 253 3.18 -9.58 -7.78
N PRO A 254 3.47 -10.85 -7.43
CA PRO A 254 2.48 -11.72 -6.79
C PRO A 254 2.13 -11.17 -5.40
N ALA A 255 0.89 -11.38 -4.97
CA ALA A 255 0.43 -11.16 -3.61
C ALA A 255 0.27 -12.50 -2.90
N LEU A 256 0.60 -12.54 -1.61
CA LEU A 256 0.33 -13.66 -0.71
C LEU A 256 -0.80 -13.26 0.24
N SER A 257 -1.90 -13.99 0.24
CA SER A 257 -3.05 -13.70 1.12
C SER A 257 -3.97 -14.89 1.21
N ASP A 258 -4.57 -15.08 2.39
CA ASP A 258 -5.71 -15.97 2.60
C ASP A 258 -6.96 -15.37 1.91
N VAL A 259 -7.26 -15.85 0.71
CA VAL A 259 -8.37 -15.31 -0.11
C VAL A 259 -9.65 -16.10 0.06
N ASP A 260 -9.59 -17.36 0.52
CA ASP A 260 -10.77 -18.20 0.71
C ASP A 260 -11.18 -18.40 2.19
N GLY A 261 -10.37 -17.90 3.13
CA GLY A 261 -10.64 -17.89 4.57
C GLY A 261 -10.31 -19.21 5.26
N ASP A 262 -9.46 -20.05 4.67
CA ASP A 262 -9.08 -21.35 5.25
C ASP A 262 -7.87 -21.27 6.22
N GLY A 263 -7.26 -20.08 6.34
CA GLY A 263 -6.10 -19.81 7.19
C GLY A 263 -4.75 -20.09 6.53
N LYS A 264 -4.70 -20.43 5.24
CA LYS A 264 -3.48 -20.60 4.45
C LYS A 264 -3.34 -19.44 3.45
N LEU A 265 -2.10 -19.18 3.00
CA LEU A 265 -1.86 -18.14 2.03
C LEU A 265 -1.96 -18.69 0.60
N GLU A 266 -2.77 -18.05 -0.24
CA GLU A 266 -2.75 -18.28 -1.68
C GLU A 266 -1.75 -17.36 -2.38
N VAL A 267 -1.25 -17.82 -3.52
CA VAL A 267 -0.43 -17.01 -4.42
C VAL A 267 -1.31 -16.41 -5.51
N ILE A 268 -1.45 -15.09 -5.49
CA ILE A 268 -2.39 -14.33 -6.32
C ILE A 268 -1.60 -13.48 -7.29
N MET A 269 -1.91 -13.58 -8.57
CA MET A 269 -1.22 -12.78 -9.58
C MET A 269 -2.10 -12.45 -10.77
N VAL A 270 -1.69 -11.39 -11.46
CA VAL A 270 -2.29 -10.94 -12.69
C VAL A 270 -1.25 -11.00 -13.81
N ALA A 271 -1.54 -11.79 -14.84
CA ALA A 271 -0.67 -11.95 -16.00
C ALA A 271 -1.49 -12.26 -17.25
N ASN A 272 -1.12 -11.68 -18.40
CA ASN A 272 -1.74 -11.98 -19.69
C ASN A 272 -3.27 -11.90 -19.69
N ASN A 273 -3.83 -10.82 -19.13
CA ASN A 273 -5.28 -10.62 -19.00
C ASN A 273 -6.00 -11.70 -18.20
N LYS A 274 -5.27 -12.34 -17.27
CA LYS A 274 -5.82 -13.34 -16.36
C LYS A 274 -5.46 -13.00 -14.93
N LEU A 275 -6.46 -13.06 -14.06
CA LEU A 275 -6.26 -13.28 -12.63
C LEU A 275 -6.04 -14.78 -12.45
N ILE A 276 -4.95 -15.15 -11.77
CA ILE A 276 -4.58 -16.53 -11.42
C ILE A 276 -4.38 -16.58 -9.90
N ILE A 277 -5.03 -17.56 -9.27
CA ILE A 277 -4.89 -17.85 -7.84
C ILE A 277 -4.44 -19.30 -7.72
N LEU A 278 -3.32 -19.52 -7.03
CA LEU A 278 -2.74 -20.83 -6.77
C LEU A 278 -2.78 -21.10 -5.27
N ASP A 279 -2.99 -22.37 -4.89
CA ASP A 279 -2.72 -22.82 -3.52
C ASP A 279 -1.21 -22.85 -3.24
N GLY A 280 -0.82 -23.06 -1.99
CA GLY A 280 0.58 -23.20 -1.58
C GLY A 280 1.36 -24.31 -2.27
N LYS A 281 0.68 -25.25 -2.96
CA LYS A 281 1.30 -26.35 -3.72
C LYS A 281 1.35 -26.06 -5.22
N GLY A 282 1.02 -24.84 -5.63
CA GLY A 282 1.06 -24.38 -7.02
C GLY A 282 -0.13 -24.87 -7.87
N LYS A 283 -1.16 -25.47 -7.27
CA LYS A 283 -2.37 -25.88 -7.99
C LYS A 283 -3.28 -24.66 -8.15
N GLU A 284 -3.79 -24.50 -9.36
CA GLU A 284 -4.73 -23.43 -9.69
C GLU A 284 -6.08 -23.66 -9.00
N ILE A 285 -6.45 -22.74 -8.11
CA ILE A 285 -7.76 -22.69 -7.46
C ILE A 285 -8.73 -21.93 -8.36
N LEU A 286 -8.27 -20.81 -8.93
CA LEU A 286 -9.09 -19.90 -9.72
C LEU A 286 -8.28 -19.28 -10.85
N GLN A 287 -8.93 -19.19 -12.02
CA GLN A 287 -8.45 -18.42 -13.15
C GLN A 287 -9.63 -17.69 -13.77
N ILE A 288 -9.48 -16.38 -13.96
CA ILE A 288 -10.46 -15.51 -14.60
C ILE A 288 -9.77 -14.72 -15.69
N SER A 289 -10.25 -14.86 -16.92
CA SER A 289 -9.84 -13.98 -18.02
C SER A 289 -10.65 -12.68 -17.96
N TYR A 290 -9.98 -11.53 -18.06
CA TYR A 290 -10.61 -10.21 -18.00
C TYR A 290 -10.06 -9.30 -19.10
N GLY A 291 -10.94 -8.52 -19.74
CA GLY A 291 -10.55 -7.65 -20.85
C GLY A 291 -10.11 -8.41 -22.11
N SER A 292 -10.27 -7.77 -23.27
CA SER A 292 -9.81 -8.29 -24.58
C SER A 292 -8.69 -7.44 -25.19
N SER A 293 -8.25 -6.41 -24.45
CA SER A 293 -7.29 -5.40 -24.91
C SER A 293 -5.86 -5.89 -24.70
N ARG A 294 -5.01 -5.67 -25.71
CA ARG A 294 -3.57 -5.97 -25.69
C ARG A 294 -2.75 -5.00 -24.81
N LEU A 295 -3.41 -4.04 -24.16
CA LEU A 295 -2.77 -2.98 -23.36
C LEU A 295 -3.06 -3.08 -21.86
N ASN A 296 -3.76 -4.14 -21.42
CA ASN A 296 -4.12 -4.37 -20.02
C ASN A 296 -2.92 -4.93 -19.24
N LYS A 297 -1.88 -4.10 -19.06
CA LYS A 297 -0.70 -4.44 -18.26
C LYS A 297 -1.03 -4.27 -16.78
N SER A 298 -0.52 -5.10 -15.88
CA SER A 298 -0.57 -4.80 -14.45
C SER A 298 0.81 -5.04 -13.87
N ILE A 299 1.31 -4.06 -13.12
CA ILE A 299 2.67 -4.10 -12.56
C ILE A 299 2.63 -4.34 -11.04
N ASN A 300 1.51 -4.00 -10.38
CA ASN A 300 1.40 -3.98 -8.93
C ASN A 300 0.59 -5.15 -8.39
N PRO A 301 0.87 -5.58 -7.14
CA PRO A 301 0.18 -6.73 -6.57
C PRO A 301 -1.33 -6.48 -6.43
N PRO A 302 -2.18 -7.49 -6.70
CA PRO A 302 -3.59 -7.45 -6.36
C PRO A 302 -3.80 -7.30 -4.85
N LEU A 303 -4.88 -6.62 -4.46
CA LEU A 303 -5.33 -6.49 -3.08
C LEU A 303 -6.41 -7.53 -2.79
N VAL A 304 -6.34 -8.16 -1.62
CA VAL A 304 -7.38 -9.05 -1.10
C VAL A 304 -8.10 -8.35 0.06
N ILE A 305 -9.41 -8.17 -0.08
CA ILE A 305 -10.21 -7.45 0.91
C ILE A 305 -11.70 -7.84 0.77
N ASP A 306 -12.42 -7.94 1.87
CA ASP A 306 -13.89 -7.98 1.90
C ASP A 306 -14.44 -6.60 1.52
N LEU A 307 -14.56 -6.36 0.21
CA LEU A 307 -14.92 -5.07 -0.38
C LEU A 307 -16.42 -4.78 -0.18
N ASN A 308 -17.24 -5.83 -0.27
CA ASN A 308 -18.69 -5.72 -0.19
C ASN A 308 -19.23 -5.87 1.26
N LYS A 309 -18.37 -6.26 2.22
CA LYS A 309 -18.67 -6.56 3.63
C LYS A 309 -19.64 -7.73 3.83
N ASP A 310 -19.53 -8.76 2.99
CA ASP A 310 -20.33 -10.00 3.10
C ASP A 310 -19.62 -11.10 3.90
N GLY A 311 -18.42 -10.83 4.39
CA GLY A 311 -17.59 -11.77 5.15
C GLY A 311 -16.71 -12.66 4.28
N LYS A 312 -16.66 -12.43 2.97
CA LYS A 312 -15.74 -13.12 2.04
C LYS A 312 -14.84 -12.11 1.36
N ASN A 313 -13.61 -12.54 1.11
CA ASN A 313 -12.66 -11.67 0.44
C ASN A 313 -12.91 -11.62 -1.07
N GLU A 314 -12.71 -10.43 -1.62
CA GLU A 314 -12.58 -10.15 -3.03
C GLU A 314 -11.13 -9.87 -3.42
N VAL A 315 -10.82 -10.07 -4.70
CA VAL A 315 -9.54 -9.67 -5.29
C VAL A 315 -9.76 -8.41 -6.13
N VAL A 316 -9.03 -7.36 -5.79
CA VAL A 316 -9.10 -6.03 -6.41
C VAL A 316 -7.75 -5.68 -7.03
N TRP A 317 -7.74 -5.17 -8.26
CA TRP A 317 -6.50 -4.68 -8.88
C TRP A 317 -6.76 -3.59 -9.92
N ALA A 318 -5.69 -2.89 -10.29
CA ALA A 318 -5.67 -1.93 -11.38
C ALA A 318 -4.82 -2.47 -12.54
N ASP A 319 -5.23 -2.17 -13.77
CA ASP A 319 -4.35 -2.28 -14.94
C ASP A 319 -3.82 -0.88 -15.36
N CYS A 320 -2.78 -0.88 -16.17
CA CYS A 320 -2.16 0.32 -16.71
C CYS A 320 -3.07 1.01 -17.73
N SER A 321 -4.09 0.33 -18.28
CA SER A 321 -5.11 0.95 -19.13
C SER A 321 -6.20 1.67 -18.31
N ASN A 322 -5.94 1.90 -17.04
CA ASN A 322 -6.81 2.63 -16.13
C ASN A 322 -8.10 1.91 -15.74
N ASN A 323 -8.08 0.58 -15.80
CA ASN A 323 -9.24 -0.22 -15.43
C ASN A 323 -9.05 -0.81 -14.03
N PHE A 324 -10.06 -0.66 -13.19
CA PHE A 324 -10.14 -1.36 -11.92
C PHE A 324 -11.04 -2.56 -12.03
N TYR A 325 -10.58 -3.67 -11.50
CA TYR A 325 -11.32 -4.92 -11.45
C TYR A 325 -11.49 -5.32 -10.00
N ALA A 326 -12.65 -5.89 -9.70
CA ALA A 326 -12.91 -6.57 -8.44
C ALA A 326 -13.71 -7.83 -8.74
N PHE A 327 -13.21 -8.96 -8.27
CA PHE A 327 -13.83 -10.26 -8.44
C PHE A 327 -13.90 -11.01 -7.12
N SER A 328 -15.01 -11.69 -6.91
CA SER A 328 -15.17 -12.66 -5.82
C SER A 328 -14.59 -14.02 -6.20
N MET A 329 -14.32 -14.85 -5.20
CA MET A 329 -13.84 -16.22 -5.37
C MET A 329 -14.81 -17.16 -6.11
N ASP A 330 -16.10 -16.81 -6.18
CA ASP A 330 -17.09 -17.52 -7.01
C ASP A 330 -17.10 -17.04 -8.49
N LYS A 331 -16.05 -16.32 -8.90
CA LYS A 331 -15.80 -15.80 -10.26
C LYS A 331 -16.81 -14.75 -10.73
N LYS A 332 -17.52 -14.10 -9.81
CA LYS A 332 -18.43 -13.02 -10.15
C LYS A 332 -17.70 -11.69 -10.11
N ILE A 333 -18.07 -10.82 -11.05
CA ILE A 333 -17.65 -9.42 -11.03
C ILE A 333 -18.42 -8.74 -9.91
N ILE A 334 -17.72 -7.96 -9.10
CA ILE A 334 -18.34 -7.17 -8.06
C ILE A 334 -19.19 -6.06 -8.68
N PRO A 335 -20.44 -5.88 -8.23
CA PRO A 335 -21.28 -4.84 -8.80
C PRO A 335 -20.63 -3.46 -8.71
N GLY A 336 -20.57 -2.77 -9.85
CA GLY A 336 -19.86 -1.50 -10.02
C GLY A 336 -18.50 -1.62 -10.70
N PHE A 337 -18.01 -2.85 -10.90
CA PHE A 337 -16.77 -3.16 -11.61
C PHE A 337 -17.05 -3.86 -12.96
N PRO A 338 -16.07 -3.90 -13.88
CA PRO A 338 -14.85 -3.10 -13.84
C PRO A 338 -15.13 -1.61 -14.05
N ILE A 339 -14.24 -0.78 -13.51
CA ILE A 339 -14.31 0.67 -13.63
C ILE A 339 -13.34 1.06 -14.72
N TYR A 340 -13.87 1.47 -15.86
CA TYR A 340 -13.10 2.00 -16.98
C TYR A 340 -12.88 3.49 -16.75
N THR A 341 -11.79 3.85 -16.07
CA THR A 341 -11.61 5.24 -15.68
C THR A 341 -11.14 6.16 -16.81
N LEU A 342 -10.86 5.65 -18.02
CA LEU A 342 -10.67 6.47 -19.24
C LEU A 342 -11.87 7.40 -19.53
N SER A 343 -13.03 7.17 -18.89
CA SER A 343 -14.21 8.05 -18.98
C SER A 343 -14.31 9.09 -17.85
N ILE A 344 -13.37 9.12 -16.89
CA ILE A 344 -13.44 9.93 -15.65
C ILE A 344 -12.08 10.57 -15.27
N ILE A 345 -10.96 9.92 -15.60
CA ILE A 345 -9.60 10.17 -15.07
C ILE A 345 -8.58 10.10 -16.24
N GLY A 346 -7.43 10.78 -16.12
CA GLY A 346 -6.41 10.91 -17.17
C GLY A 346 -5.59 9.65 -17.46
N ASP A 347 -4.26 9.75 -17.42
CA ASP A 347 -3.28 8.79 -17.95
C ASP A 347 -3.08 7.53 -17.04
N HIS A 348 -2.27 6.55 -17.47
CA HIS A 348 -2.08 5.19 -16.92
C HIS A 348 -1.99 5.10 -15.36
N PHE A 349 -2.52 4.06 -14.71
CA PHE A 349 -2.32 3.76 -13.28
C PHE A 349 -1.16 2.79 -13.14
N HIS A 350 -0.25 3.15 -12.25
CA HIS A 350 0.86 2.28 -11.87
C HIS A 350 0.92 2.05 -10.37
N THR A 351 -0.22 1.99 -9.68
CA THR A 351 -0.27 1.66 -8.26
C THR A 351 -1.33 0.60 -7.92
N THR A 352 -1.09 -0.13 -6.83
CA THR A 352 -2.13 -0.90 -6.13
C THR A 352 -3.07 0.09 -5.44
N PRO A 353 -4.40 -0.02 -5.61
CA PRO A 353 -5.35 0.82 -4.90
C PRO A 353 -5.22 0.61 -3.39
N VAL A 354 -5.38 1.68 -2.62
CA VAL A 354 -5.55 1.57 -1.17
C VAL A 354 -7.04 1.63 -0.86
N VAL A 355 -7.55 0.60 -0.19
CA VAL A 355 -8.98 0.47 0.15
C VAL A 355 -9.13 0.35 1.66
N LEU A 356 -9.81 1.31 2.28
CA LEU A 356 -10.03 1.34 3.73
C LEU A 356 -11.23 2.19 4.12
N ASP A 357 -11.75 1.98 5.33
CA ASP A 357 -12.66 2.92 5.98
C ASP A 357 -11.85 4.07 6.57
N LEU A 358 -11.79 5.18 5.83
CA LEU A 358 -10.89 6.29 6.12
C LEU A 358 -11.44 7.18 7.25
N ILE A 359 -12.76 7.30 7.35
CA ILE A 359 -13.43 8.21 8.27
C ILE A 359 -14.25 7.52 9.37
N GLY A 360 -14.22 6.19 9.43
CA GLY A 360 -14.93 5.40 10.42
C GLY A 360 -16.45 5.34 10.19
N ASP A 361 -16.91 5.52 8.95
CA ASP A 361 -18.34 5.48 8.60
C ASP A 361 -18.82 4.08 8.17
N ASN A 362 -17.91 3.10 8.20
CA ASN A 362 -18.11 1.71 7.79
C ASN A 362 -18.42 1.52 6.30
N ASP A 363 -18.27 2.54 5.45
CA ASP A 363 -18.07 2.38 4.02
C ASP A 363 -16.56 2.33 3.72
N LEU A 364 -16.20 1.93 2.50
CA LEU A 364 -14.80 1.86 2.09
C LEU A 364 -14.52 2.97 1.06
N GLU A 365 -13.47 3.73 1.35
CA GLU A 365 -12.83 4.63 0.42
C GLU A 365 -11.76 3.89 -0.39
N VAL A 366 -11.62 4.28 -1.64
CA VAL A 366 -10.60 3.80 -2.57
C VAL A 366 -9.72 4.99 -2.97
N ILE A 367 -8.44 4.90 -2.68
CA ILE A 367 -7.43 5.91 -2.98
C ILE A 367 -6.53 5.40 -4.10
N LEU A 368 -6.38 6.23 -5.13
CA LEU A 368 -5.64 5.91 -6.36
C LEU A 368 -4.69 7.03 -6.71
N THR A 369 -3.57 6.70 -7.32
CA THR A 369 -2.60 7.67 -7.85
C THR A 369 -2.41 7.43 -9.35
N SER A 370 -2.56 8.46 -10.17
CA SER A 370 -2.46 8.38 -11.63
C SER A 370 -1.22 9.11 -12.16
N MET A 371 -0.74 8.65 -13.30
CA MET A 371 0.31 9.30 -14.10
C MET A 371 0.00 10.73 -14.55
N ASP A 372 -1.27 11.14 -14.55
CA ASP A 372 -1.65 12.52 -14.83
C ASP A 372 -1.30 13.50 -13.69
N GLY A 373 -0.82 12.98 -12.56
CA GLY A 373 -0.40 13.77 -11.42
C GLY A 373 -1.43 13.92 -10.32
N TYR A 374 -2.55 13.22 -10.41
CA TYR A 374 -3.62 13.32 -9.44
C TYR A 374 -3.64 12.15 -8.46
N VAL A 375 -4.06 12.46 -7.24
CA VAL A 375 -4.57 11.48 -6.28
C VAL A 375 -6.09 11.56 -6.32
N TYR A 376 -6.74 10.41 -6.51
CA TYR A 376 -8.19 10.29 -6.55
C TYR A 376 -8.71 9.63 -5.29
N LEU A 377 -9.77 10.20 -4.73
CA LEU A 377 -10.52 9.65 -3.63
C LEU A 377 -11.89 9.24 -4.13
N MET A 378 -12.21 7.96 -4.00
CA MET A 378 -13.48 7.39 -4.44
C MET A 378 -14.16 6.65 -3.30
N LYS A 379 -15.49 6.52 -3.36
CA LYS A 379 -16.29 5.76 -2.40
C LYS A 379 -16.97 4.60 -3.07
N TYR A 380 -16.88 3.42 -2.47
CA TYR A 380 -17.68 2.27 -2.89
C TYR A 380 -19.07 2.31 -2.27
N ASP A 381 -20.06 2.74 -3.05
CA ASP A 381 -21.46 2.72 -2.66
C ASP A 381 -22.01 1.29 -2.83
N ARG A 382 -22.01 0.54 -1.74
CA ARG A 382 -22.49 -0.85 -1.68
C ARG A 382 -23.96 -1.00 -2.08
N ILE A 383 -24.78 -0.01 -1.74
CA ILE A 383 -26.23 -0.03 -2.02
C ILE A 383 -26.47 0.28 -3.49
N GLY A 384 -25.84 1.35 -3.97
CA GLY A 384 -25.88 1.77 -5.38
C GLY A 384 -25.09 0.85 -6.31
N LYS A 385 -24.26 -0.04 -5.75
CA LYS A 385 -23.39 -0.96 -6.49
C LYS A 385 -22.51 -0.21 -7.49
N SER A 386 -21.92 0.88 -7.02
CA SER A 386 -21.18 1.84 -7.86
C SER A 386 -20.01 2.45 -7.11
N LEU A 387 -18.89 2.70 -7.80
CA LEU A 387 -17.84 3.55 -7.28
C LEU A 387 -18.10 5.00 -7.69
N LYS A 388 -18.01 5.94 -6.74
CA LYS A 388 -18.25 7.38 -6.97
C LYS A 388 -16.98 8.16 -6.63
N MET A 389 -16.53 9.04 -7.51
CA MET A 389 -15.46 9.97 -7.19
C MET A 389 -15.94 10.99 -6.16
N LEU A 390 -15.24 11.10 -5.03
CA LEU A 390 -15.52 12.07 -3.99
C LEU A 390 -14.70 13.34 -4.17
N ASP A 391 -13.40 13.19 -4.44
CA ASP A 391 -12.48 14.30 -4.62
C ASP A 391 -11.25 13.87 -5.45
N SER A 392 -10.51 14.86 -5.94
CA SER A 392 -9.21 14.66 -6.57
C SER A 392 -8.29 15.84 -6.25
N VAL A 393 -7.01 15.56 -6.00
CA VAL A 393 -6.02 16.61 -5.77
C VAL A 393 -4.83 16.41 -6.70
N ARG A 394 -4.37 17.50 -7.33
CA ARG A 394 -3.17 17.50 -8.17
C ARG A 394 -1.93 17.68 -7.30
N LEU A 395 -0.95 16.80 -7.46
CA LEU A 395 0.31 16.89 -6.75
C LEU A 395 1.18 18.05 -7.30
N PRO A 396 2.00 18.70 -6.45
CA PRO A 396 2.84 19.84 -6.85
C PRO A 396 3.89 19.49 -7.93
N HIS A 397 4.35 20.52 -8.64
CA HIS A 397 5.57 20.51 -9.49
C HIS A 397 5.61 19.54 -10.69
N LEU A 398 4.46 19.03 -11.13
CA LEU A 398 4.34 18.21 -12.35
C LEU A 398 4.21 19.03 -13.65
N ASP A 399 4.95 20.15 -13.76
CA ASP A 399 4.85 21.05 -14.92
C ASP A 399 5.49 20.45 -16.20
N ASN A 400 6.27 19.38 -16.05
CA ASN A 400 6.87 18.65 -17.16
C ASN A 400 6.44 17.18 -17.13
N PHE A 401 5.35 16.86 -17.84
CA PHE A 401 4.79 15.51 -18.12
C PHE A 401 5.78 14.49 -18.72
N LYS A 402 7.10 14.75 -18.73
CA LYS A 402 8.08 13.95 -19.46
C LYS A 402 8.95 13.02 -18.61
N LYS A 403 9.04 13.16 -17.28
CA LYS A 403 9.97 12.31 -16.51
C LYS A 403 9.56 12.18 -15.04
N SER A 404 8.65 11.25 -14.76
CA SER A 404 8.82 10.16 -13.78
C SER A 404 7.43 9.69 -13.36
N PRO A 405 7.08 8.42 -13.57
CA PRO A 405 5.78 7.92 -13.17
C PRO A 405 5.59 7.98 -11.65
N LEU A 406 4.38 8.32 -11.20
CA LEU A 406 3.88 7.98 -9.87
C LEU A 406 3.76 6.44 -9.78
N ASN A 407 4.91 5.77 -9.70
CA ASN A 407 5.10 4.32 -9.75
C ASN A 407 5.15 3.69 -8.35
N VAL A 408 4.55 4.35 -7.37
CA VAL A 408 4.77 4.08 -5.94
C VAL A 408 3.43 4.01 -5.24
N ASN A 409 3.18 2.89 -4.57
CA ASN A 409 1.91 2.67 -3.90
C ASN A 409 1.71 3.70 -2.77
N PRO A 410 0.51 4.32 -2.67
CA PRO A 410 0.17 5.10 -1.50
C PRO A 410 0.29 4.25 -0.24
N LEU A 411 0.70 4.87 0.85
CA LEU A 411 0.85 4.22 2.15
C LEU A 411 -0.13 4.85 3.14
N ILE A 412 -0.80 4.01 3.91
CA ILE A 412 -1.64 4.41 5.04
C ILE A 412 -0.92 3.99 6.31
N TYR A 413 -0.74 4.92 7.25
CA TYR A 413 -0.07 4.65 8.51
C TYR A 413 -0.53 5.64 9.58
N ASP A 414 -0.62 5.20 10.84
CA ASP A 414 -0.84 6.10 11.99
C ASP A 414 0.51 6.73 12.38
N LEU A 415 0.76 7.95 11.92
CA LEU A 415 2.07 8.59 12.09
C LEU A 415 2.27 9.19 13.48
N ASP A 416 1.20 9.58 14.17
CA ASP A 416 1.28 10.31 15.43
C ASP A 416 0.70 9.55 16.64
N GLY A 417 0.24 8.31 16.44
CA GLY A 417 -0.22 7.40 17.48
C GLY A 417 -1.64 7.68 17.96
N ASP A 418 -2.44 8.44 17.19
CA ASP A 418 -3.79 8.84 17.58
C ASP A 418 -4.89 7.84 17.11
N ASN A 419 -4.50 6.78 16.38
CA ASN A 419 -5.34 5.78 15.71
C ASN A 419 -6.17 6.29 14.52
N ASP A 420 -6.00 7.54 14.13
CA ASP A 420 -6.37 8.02 12.80
C ASP A 420 -5.19 7.69 11.85
N HIS A 421 -5.49 7.51 10.57
CA HIS A 421 -4.44 7.13 9.62
C HIS A 421 -4.13 8.29 8.69
N GLU A 422 -2.84 8.49 8.46
CA GLU A 422 -2.32 9.39 7.43
C GLU A 422 -2.10 8.65 6.11
N LEU A 423 -2.45 9.33 5.03
CA LEU A 423 -2.10 8.95 3.67
C LEU A 423 -0.78 9.61 3.28
N LEU A 424 0.21 8.80 2.92
CA LEU A 424 1.48 9.22 2.35
C LEU A 424 1.50 8.86 0.86
N VAL A 425 1.73 9.85 0.00
CA VAL A 425 1.89 9.67 -1.44
C VAL A 425 3.23 10.25 -1.85
N ASN A 426 4.15 9.39 -2.30
CA ASN A 426 5.40 9.85 -2.90
C ASN A 426 5.14 10.37 -4.32
N TYR A 427 5.76 11.49 -4.66
CA TYR A 427 5.68 12.16 -5.95
C TYR A 427 7.03 12.77 -6.33
N GLN A 428 7.12 13.34 -7.53
CA GLN A 428 8.36 13.99 -7.99
C GLN A 428 8.79 15.09 -7.00
N GLU A 429 9.98 14.94 -6.41
CA GLU A 429 10.58 15.88 -5.45
C GLU A 429 9.88 15.98 -4.07
N GLY A 430 8.99 15.05 -3.72
CA GLY A 430 8.44 15.06 -2.37
C GLY A 430 7.54 13.89 -1.96
N VAL A 431 7.14 13.90 -0.70
CA VAL A 431 6.11 13.03 -0.14
C VAL A 431 4.99 13.90 0.40
N ALA A 432 3.80 13.70 -0.15
CA ALA A 432 2.58 14.40 0.21
C ALA A 432 1.88 13.63 1.33
N ILE A 433 1.46 14.33 2.38
CA ILE A 433 0.86 13.73 3.58
C ILE A 433 -0.49 14.37 3.86
N TRP A 434 -1.53 13.55 4.01
CA TRP A 434 -2.86 13.95 4.47
C TRP A 434 -3.23 13.19 5.74
N SER A 435 -3.80 13.89 6.72
CA SER A 435 -4.35 13.27 7.95
C SER A 435 -5.86 13.29 7.91
N PHE A 436 -6.50 12.13 8.11
CA PHE A 436 -7.96 11.96 8.05
C PHE A 436 -8.53 11.55 9.42
N PRO A 437 -8.83 12.50 10.32
CA PRO A 437 -9.32 12.17 11.64
C PRO A 437 -10.71 11.53 11.63
N LYS A 438 -10.86 10.35 12.24
CA LYS A 438 -12.15 9.62 12.35
C LYS A 438 -13.13 10.34 13.27
N LYS A 439 -12.61 11.14 14.22
CA LYS A 439 -13.43 12.07 15.02
C LYS A 439 -13.06 13.50 14.63
N ARG A 440 -14.02 14.24 14.04
CA ARG A 440 -13.91 15.69 13.75
C ARG A 440 -13.72 16.61 14.97
N ALA A 441 -13.31 16.09 16.11
CA ALA A 441 -13.06 16.80 17.35
C ALA A 441 -11.60 16.65 17.81
N ALA A 442 -10.64 17.00 16.95
CA ALA A 442 -9.33 17.46 17.37
C ALA A 442 -8.81 18.48 16.36
N LYS A 443 -9.03 19.76 16.69
CA LYS A 443 -8.28 20.87 16.10
C LYS A 443 -6.91 20.88 16.75
N ILE A 444 -5.89 21.24 15.95
CA ILE A 444 -4.51 21.64 16.31
C ILE A 444 -3.49 20.50 16.16
N PHE A 445 -2.69 20.56 15.08
CA PHE A 445 -1.24 20.75 15.17
C PHE A 445 -0.67 21.23 13.83
N ILE A 446 -0.22 22.49 13.83
CA ILE A 446 0.77 23.26 13.02
C ILE A 446 0.25 24.72 13.02
N GLU A 447 0.22 25.33 14.20
CA GLU A 447 0.70 26.70 14.41
C GLU A 447 1.96 26.46 15.24
N GLU A 448 3.19 26.73 14.82
CA GLU A 448 3.71 28.02 14.40
C GLU A 448 4.83 27.84 13.35
N ARG A 449 4.55 28.17 12.09
CA ARG A 449 5.56 28.75 11.20
C ARG A 449 5.04 30.11 10.76
N LYS A 450 5.14 31.10 11.66
CA LYS A 450 5.16 32.55 11.35
C LYS A 450 5.55 33.39 12.58
N SER A 451 6.79 33.88 12.56
CA SER A 451 7.26 35.14 13.14
C SER A 451 6.81 35.52 14.56
N THR A 452 7.68 35.31 15.56
CA THR A 452 7.96 36.33 16.60
C THR A 452 9.28 36.04 17.32
N PHE A 453 10.41 36.28 16.65
CA PHE A 453 11.64 36.66 17.35
C PHE A 453 11.78 38.19 17.27
N GLU A 454 10.84 38.88 17.94
CA GLU A 454 11.07 40.23 18.42
C GLU A 454 10.57 40.33 19.86
N LYS A 455 11.51 40.68 20.74
CA LYS A 455 11.33 41.23 22.10
C LYS A 455 10.81 40.25 23.17
N ARG A 456 11.73 39.83 24.03
CA ARG A 456 11.85 40.39 25.39
C ARG A 456 13.15 39.94 26.09
N ARG A 457 13.97 40.98 26.35
CA ARG A 457 14.97 41.21 27.41
C ARG A 457 15.84 40.07 27.92
#